data_AF-A0A328M388-F1
#
_entry.id   AF-A0A328M388-F1
#
_cell.length_a   1.000
_cell.length_b   1.000
_cell.length_c   1.000
_cell.angle_alpha   90.00
_cell.angle_beta   90.00
_cell.angle_gamma   90.00
#
_symmetry.space_group_name_H-M   'P 1'
#
loop_
_entity.id
_entity.type
_entity.pdbx_description
1 polymer ?
#
loop_
_entity_poly.entity_id
_entity_poly.type
_entity_poly.pdbx_seq_one_letter_code
_entity_poly.pdbx_strand_id
1 'polypeptide(L)'
;MNIDYRIRSVDGYTKNIGELVSMLEHTRAVTLQEINDLSVEQLDLIMRSGGNSIGALLKHIAAIEKAHQLISFQNRDFTKEELEIWEDALYLGEVGRTIHGHEIQYYVQLLQSVREESLKYLSEVDDTWLMSERK
;
A
#
# COMPACT_ATOMS: atom_id res chain seq x y z
N MET A 1 15.85 -9.39 -7.63
CA MET A 1 15.27 -8.53 -8.69
C MET A 1 16.21 -7.36 -8.90
N ASN A 2 16.33 -6.85 -10.14
CA ASN A 2 17.07 -5.61 -10.39
C ASN A 2 16.06 -4.46 -10.42
N ILE A 3 16.16 -3.51 -9.51
CA ILE A 3 15.23 -2.36 -9.41
C ILE A 3 15.67 -1.30 -10.42
N ASP A 4 14.76 -0.85 -11.29
CA ASP A 4 15.00 0.33 -12.12
C ASP A 4 14.74 1.59 -11.29
N TYR A 5 15.76 2.45 -11.19
CA TYR A 5 15.69 3.73 -10.47
C TYR A 5 15.26 4.90 -11.36
N ARG A 6 15.03 4.66 -12.65
CA ARG A 6 14.56 5.68 -13.58
C ARG A 6 13.03 5.69 -13.56
N ILE A 7 12.46 6.88 -13.36
CA ILE A 7 11.03 7.08 -13.58
C ILE A 7 10.80 7.24 -15.07
N ARG A 8 9.99 6.36 -15.64
CA ARG A 8 9.58 6.38 -17.05
C ARG A 8 8.10 6.09 -17.10
N SER A 9 7.39 6.74 -18.03
CA SER A 9 6.00 6.44 -18.25
C SER A 9 5.83 4.97 -18.66
N VAL A 10 4.95 4.26 -17.97
CA VAL A 10 4.64 2.85 -18.23
C VAL A 10 3.64 2.75 -19.39
N ASP A 11 3.90 1.83 -20.31
CA ASP A 11 3.01 1.58 -21.45
C ASP A 11 1.61 1.15 -20.98
N GLY A 12 0.58 1.56 -21.73
CA GLY A 12 -0.82 1.29 -21.38
C GLY A 12 -1.49 2.35 -20.50
N TYR A 13 -0.74 3.38 -20.08
CA TYR A 13 -1.26 4.53 -19.33
C TYR A 13 -0.99 5.84 -20.09
N THR A 14 -1.70 6.93 -19.73
CA THR A 14 -1.30 8.27 -20.17
C THR A 14 0.00 8.70 -19.50
N LYS A 15 0.64 9.75 -20.02
CA LYS A 15 2.04 10.06 -19.67
C LYS A 15 2.25 10.18 -18.16
N ASN A 16 1.48 11.05 -17.49
CA ASN A 16 1.69 11.33 -16.07
C ASN A 16 1.18 10.18 -15.19
N ILE A 17 0.07 9.53 -15.56
CA ILE A 17 -0.37 8.29 -14.90
C ILE A 17 0.71 7.21 -14.97
N GLY A 18 1.33 7.00 -16.15
CA GLY A 18 2.39 6.01 -16.32
C GLY A 18 3.63 6.34 -15.49
N GLU A 19 3.99 7.62 -15.33
CA GLU A 19 5.08 8.04 -14.43
C GLU A 19 4.72 7.78 -12.96
N LEU A 20 3.47 8.02 -12.56
CA LEU A 20 2.96 7.68 -11.22
C LEU A 20 3.02 6.17 -10.97
N VAL A 21 2.58 5.35 -11.93
CA VAL A 21 2.67 3.88 -11.85
C VAL A 21 4.13 3.45 -11.69
N SER A 22 5.07 4.05 -12.44
CA SER A 22 6.50 3.75 -12.28
C SER A 22 7.01 4.06 -10.87
N MET A 23 6.61 5.18 -10.26
CA MET A 23 6.95 5.52 -8.88
C MET A 23 6.35 4.55 -7.86
N LEU A 24 5.10 4.12 -8.05
CA LEU A 24 4.41 3.17 -7.19
C LEU A 24 5.07 1.79 -7.23
N GLU A 25 5.42 1.31 -8.43
CA GLU A 25 6.10 0.03 -8.63
C GLU A 25 7.53 0.04 -8.08
N HIS A 26 8.27 1.13 -8.30
CA HIS A 26 9.59 1.32 -7.69
C HIS A 26 9.52 1.25 -6.16
N THR A 27 8.60 2.01 -5.55
CA THR A 27 8.39 2.04 -4.10
C THR A 27 8.10 0.63 -3.58
N ARG A 28 7.22 -0.12 -4.25
CA ARG A 28 6.89 -1.49 -3.84
C ARG A 28 8.08 -2.43 -3.97
N ALA A 29 8.82 -2.35 -5.07
CA ALA A 29 9.99 -3.21 -5.29
C ALA A 29 11.04 -3.03 -4.18
N VAL A 30 11.32 -1.78 -3.79
CA VAL A 30 12.23 -1.48 -2.68
C VAL A 30 11.67 -2.00 -1.36
N THR A 31 10.39 -1.75 -1.05
CA THR A 31 9.76 -2.28 0.17
C THR A 31 9.91 -3.80 0.26
N LEU A 32 9.59 -4.53 -0.81
CA LEU A 32 9.68 -5.99 -0.85
C LEU A 32 11.13 -6.50 -0.74
N GLN A 33 12.09 -5.77 -1.30
CA GLN A 33 13.50 -6.12 -1.16
C GLN A 33 13.97 -5.99 0.29
N GLU A 34 13.59 -4.91 0.99
CA GLU A 34 14.05 -4.62 2.35
C GLU A 34 13.44 -5.56 3.41
N ILE A 35 12.23 -6.07 3.16
CA ILE A 35 11.56 -7.00 4.08
C ILE A 35 11.79 -8.47 3.74
N ASN A 36 12.59 -8.75 2.70
CA ASN A 36 12.85 -10.10 2.27
C ASN A 36 13.51 -10.90 3.42
N ASP A 37 13.06 -12.15 3.61
CA ASP A 37 13.60 -13.09 4.61
C ASP A 37 13.42 -12.69 6.09
N LEU A 38 12.62 -11.67 6.41
CA LEU A 38 12.29 -11.35 7.81
C LEU A 38 11.48 -12.48 8.47
N SER A 39 11.90 -12.90 9.66
CA SER A 39 11.14 -13.85 10.48
C SER A 39 9.93 -13.20 11.14
N VAL A 40 8.98 -14.02 11.62
CA VAL A 40 7.81 -13.52 12.37
C VAL A 40 8.23 -12.70 13.58
N GLU A 41 9.27 -13.12 14.31
CA GLU A 41 9.78 -12.39 15.47
C GLU A 41 10.35 -11.01 15.09
N GLN A 42 10.99 -10.89 13.93
CA GLN A 42 11.49 -9.62 13.42
C GLN A 42 10.35 -8.72 12.93
N LEU A 43 9.33 -9.31 12.31
CA LEU A 43 8.14 -8.60 11.87
C LEU A 43 7.33 -8.02 13.03
N ASP A 44 7.28 -8.74 14.15
CA ASP A 44 6.53 -8.38 15.35
C ASP A 44 7.34 -7.49 16.32
N LEU A 45 8.64 -7.32 16.10
CA LEU A 45 9.52 -6.56 16.99
C LEU A 45 9.14 -5.07 17.04
N ILE A 46 8.90 -4.55 18.24
CA ILE A 46 8.70 -3.13 18.51
C ILE A 46 9.98 -2.57 19.16
N MET A 47 10.76 -1.79 18.39
CA MET A 47 12.07 -1.31 18.84
C MET A 47 12.03 -0.18 19.88
N ARG A 48 10.96 0.62 19.91
CA ARG A 48 10.80 1.77 20.81
C ARG A 48 9.45 1.72 21.49
N SER A 49 9.40 2.13 22.76
CA SER A 49 8.14 2.29 23.47
C SER A 49 7.20 3.21 22.68
N GLY A 50 5.98 2.74 22.40
CA GLY A 50 5.01 3.46 21.58
C GLY A 50 5.19 3.34 20.06
N GLY A 51 6.19 2.59 19.58
CA GLY A 51 6.38 2.32 18.15
C GLY A 51 5.42 1.27 17.59
N ASN A 52 5.43 1.12 16.27
CA ASN A 52 4.73 0.07 15.53
C ASN A 52 5.73 -1.00 15.06
N SER A 53 5.29 -2.25 14.98
CA SER A 53 6.08 -3.35 14.42
C SER A 53 6.20 -3.21 12.89
N ILE A 54 7.14 -3.93 12.27
CA ILE A 54 7.27 -3.94 10.79
C ILE A 54 5.99 -4.50 10.16
N GLY A 55 5.43 -5.58 10.73
CA GLY A 55 4.16 -6.15 10.28
C GLY A 55 3.00 -5.15 10.30
N ALA A 56 2.88 -4.37 11.38
CA ALA A 56 1.87 -3.32 11.47
C ALA A 56 2.06 -2.22 10.40
N LEU A 57 3.30 -1.80 10.14
CA LEU A 57 3.60 -0.80 9.11
C LEU A 57 3.34 -1.33 7.69
N LEU A 58 3.59 -2.61 7.42
CA LEU A 58 3.27 -3.22 6.13
C LEU A 58 1.76 -3.29 5.88
N LYS A 59 0.99 -3.67 6.90
CA LYS A 59 -0.49 -3.64 6.80
C LYS A 59 -0.99 -2.19 6.65
N HIS A 60 -0.37 -1.21 7.31
CA HIS A 60 -0.70 0.21 7.16
C HIS A 60 -0.48 0.72 5.73
N ILE A 61 0.63 0.36 5.09
CA ILE A 61 0.87 0.72 3.67
C ILE A 61 -0.29 0.21 2.79
N ALA A 62 -0.70 -1.04 2.98
CA ALA A 62 -1.85 -1.59 2.24
C ALA A 62 -3.17 -0.88 2.59
N ALA A 63 -3.40 -0.55 3.86
CA ALA A 63 -4.62 0.13 4.32
C ALA A 63 -4.76 1.54 3.74
N ILE A 64 -3.67 2.32 3.69
CA ILE A 64 -3.66 3.66 3.11
C ILE A 64 -3.86 3.63 1.60
N GLU A 65 -3.24 2.66 0.91
CA GLU A 65 -3.47 2.48 -0.52
C GLU A 65 -4.95 2.11 -0.79
N LYS A 66 -5.55 1.22 0.02
CA LYS A 66 -6.98 0.90 -0.06
C LYS A 66 -7.88 2.11 0.22
N ALA A 67 -7.57 2.90 1.25
CA ALA A 67 -8.31 4.12 1.56
C ALA A 67 -8.33 5.09 0.38
N HIS A 68 -7.18 5.30 -0.26
CA HIS A 68 -7.08 6.14 -1.45
C HIS A 68 -7.80 5.54 -2.65
N GLN A 69 -7.91 4.22 -2.79
CA GLN A 69 -8.74 3.63 -3.84
C GLN A 69 -10.22 4.01 -3.66
N LEU A 70 -10.73 3.89 -2.44
CA LEU A 70 -12.12 4.21 -2.12
C LEU A 70 -12.41 5.69 -2.35
N ILE A 71 -11.55 6.57 -1.84
CA ILE A 71 -11.75 8.03 -1.95
C ILE A 71 -11.55 8.47 -3.40
N SER A 72 -10.46 8.08 -4.05
CA SER A 72 -10.11 8.56 -5.39
C SER A 72 -10.96 7.94 -6.49
N PHE A 73 -11.35 6.66 -6.43
CA PHE A 73 -12.06 6.03 -7.55
C PHE A 73 -13.54 5.78 -7.27
N GLN A 74 -13.93 5.63 -6.00
CA GLN A 74 -15.31 5.33 -5.63
C GLN A 74 -16.02 6.50 -4.94
N ASN A 75 -15.29 7.57 -4.60
CA ASN A 75 -15.82 8.76 -3.92
C ASN A 75 -16.60 8.43 -2.64
N ARG A 76 -16.05 7.51 -1.83
CA ARG A 76 -16.61 7.09 -0.55
C ARG A 76 -15.51 6.73 0.45
N ASP A 77 -15.90 6.63 1.71
CA ASP A 77 -15.09 6.03 2.77
C ASP A 77 -15.36 4.51 2.90
N PHE A 78 -14.61 3.86 3.79
CA PHE A 78 -14.86 2.47 4.19
C PHE A 78 -16.29 2.28 4.71
N THR A 79 -16.92 1.14 4.38
CA THR A 79 -18.09 0.68 5.12
C THR A 79 -17.68 0.19 6.51
N LYS A 80 -18.64 -0.06 7.39
CA LYS A 80 -18.35 -0.61 8.73
C LYS A 80 -17.66 -1.98 8.62
N GLU A 81 -18.15 -2.82 7.73
CA GLU A 81 -17.64 -4.17 7.50
C GLU A 81 -16.22 -4.15 6.92
N GLU A 82 -15.93 -3.21 6.01
CA GLU A 82 -14.56 -3.04 5.51
C GLU A 82 -13.65 -2.46 6.59
N LEU A 83 -14.13 -1.50 7.39
CA LEU A 83 -13.34 -0.89 8.46
C LEU A 83 -12.91 -1.92 9.50
N GLU A 84 -13.74 -2.91 9.84
CA GLU A 84 -13.35 -4.02 10.74
C GLU A 84 -12.09 -4.76 10.28
N ILE A 85 -11.80 -4.78 8.98
CA ILE A 85 -10.61 -5.44 8.40
C ILE A 85 -9.37 -4.55 8.50
N TRP A 86 -9.57 -3.23 8.39
CA TRP A 86 -8.51 -2.24 8.17
C TRP A 86 -8.24 -1.31 9.35
N GLU A 87 -9.11 -1.29 10.37
CA GLU A 87 -9.07 -0.35 11.50
C GLU A 87 -7.71 -0.36 12.22
N ASP A 88 -7.21 -1.56 12.55
CA ASP A 88 -5.94 -1.76 13.23
C ASP A 88 -4.77 -1.11 12.47
N ALA A 89 -4.76 -1.26 11.15
CA ALA A 89 -3.73 -0.79 10.26
C ALA A 89 -3.90 0.68 9.89
N LEU A 90 -5.12 1.20 9.83
CA LEU A 90 -5.39 2.61 9.58
C LEU A 90 -4.92 3.48 10.75
N TYR A 91 -5.25 3.09 11.98
CA TYR A 91 -4.98 3.91 13.15
C TYR A 91 -3.64 3.61 13.82
N LEU A 92 -3.08 2.42 13.62
CA LEU A 92 -1.83 1.99 14.25
C LEU A 92 -1.88 2.15 15.79
N GLY A 93 -0.73 2.30 16.46
CA GLY A 93 -0.70 2.55 17.89
C GLY A 93 -1.12 1.32 18.70
N GLU A 94 -1.95 1.50 19.73
CA GLU A 94 -2.39 0.37 20.57
C GLU A 94 -3.22 -0.65 19.79
N VAL A 95 -4.12 -0.21 18.92
CA VAL A 95 -4.90 -1.12 18.07
C VAL A 95 -4.02 -1.79 17.02
N GLY A 96 -3.02 -1.10 16.48
CA GLY A 96 -2.05 -1.69 15.54
C GLY A 96 -1.17 -2.79 16.15
N ARG A 97 -1.03 -2.85 17.49
CA ARG A 97 -0.28 -3.93 18.16
C ARG A 97 -0.98 -5.29 18.10
N THR A 98 -2.24 -5.34 17.69
CA THR A 98 -2.95 -6.61 17.41
C THR A 98 -2.47 -7.25 16.11
N ILE A 99 -1.77 -6.50 15.25
CA ILE A 99 -1.16 -7.00 14.02
C ILE A 99 0.16 -7.70 14.38
N HIS A 100 0.09 -9.00 14.63
CA HIS A 100 1.25 -9.83 14.95
C HIS A 100 1.03 -11.29 14.58
N GLY A 101 2.11 -12.09 14.57
CA GLY A 101 2.06 -13.53 14.36
C GLY A 101 1.81 -13.97 12.91
N HIS A 102 1.93 -13.05 11.95
CA HIS A 102 1.79 -13.35 10.53
C HIS A 102 3.17 -13.54 9.87
N GLU A 103 3.28 -14.55 9.01
CA GLU A 103 4.47 -14.71 8.16
C GLU A 103 4.56 -13.62 7.10
N ILE A 104 5.78 -13.35 6.62
CA ILE A 104 6.03 -12.32 5.60
C ILE A 104 5.12 -12.44 4.38
N GLN A 105 4.78 -13.68 3.97
CA GLN A 105 3.96 -13.95 2.80
C GLN A 105 2.55 -13.37 2.91
N TYR A 106 1.98 -13.27 4.12
CA TYR A 106 0.69 -12.62 4.36
C TYR A 106 0.74 -11.15 3.94
N TYR A 107 1.76 -10.41 4.39
CA TYR A 107 1.91 -9.00 4.08
C TYR A 107 2.23 -8.77 2.60
N VAL A 108 3.06 -9.64 1.99
CA VAL A 108 3.37 -9.57 0.55
C VAL A 108 2.10 -9.75 -0.29
N GLN A 109 1.26 -10.74 0.03
CA GLN A 109 0.00 -10.96 -0.68
C GLN A 109 -0.97 -9.80 -0.49
N LEU A 110 -1.07 -9.25 0.73
CA LEU A 110 -1.92 -8.10 1.01
C LEU A 110 -1.50 -6.85 0.23
N LEU A 111 -0.20 -6.56 0.21
CA LEU A 111 0.35 -5.45 -0.56
C LEU A 111 0.08 -5.66 -2.05
N GLN A 112 0.31 -6.86 -2.57
CA GLN A 112 0.08 -7.21 -3.96
C GLN A 112 -1.40 -7.04 -4.36
N SER A 113 -2.33 -7.58 -3.59
CA SER A 113 -3.76 -7.54 -3.92
C SER A 113 -4.30 -6.12 -3.99
N VAL A 114 -3.90 -5.26 -3.05
CA VAL A 114 -4.27 -3.84 -3.08
C VAL A 114 -3.62 -3.15 -4.28
N ARG A 115 -2.35 -3.44 -4.62
CA ARG A 115 -1.71 -2.83 -5.79
C ARG A 115 -2.39 -3.19 -7.10
N GLU A 116 -2.76 -4.45 -7.29
CA GLU A 116 -3.44 -4.91 -8.50
C GLU A 116 -4.74 -4.12 -8.73
N GLU A 117 -5.49 -3.83 -7.67
CA GLU A 117 -6.68 -2.97 -7.74
C GLU A 117 -6.33 -1.52 -8.10
N SER A 118 -5.28 -0.93 -7.50
CA SER A 118 -4.81 0.41 -7.85
C SER A 118 -4.42 0.52 -9.32
N LEU A 119 -3.66 -0.44 -9.84
CA LEU A 119 -3.21 -0.44 -11.24
C LEU A 119 -4.38 -0.57 -12.20
N LYS A 120 -5.38 -1.41 -11.87
CA LYS A 120 -6.61 -1.51 -12.64
C LYS A 120 -7.32 -0.17 -12.71
N TYR A 121 -7.55 0.50 -11.58
CA TYR A 121 -8.18 1.82 -11.58
C TYR A 121 -7.39 2.87 -12.35
N LEU A 122 -6.06 2.90 -12.19
CA LEU A 122 -5.19 3.84 -12.90
C LEU A 122 -5.23 3.61 -14.42
N SER A 123 -5.50 2.39 -14.88
CA SER A 123 -5.63 2.09 -16.32
C SER A 123 -6.94 2.61 -16.94
N GLU A 124 -7.92 2.95 -16.11
CA GLU A 124 -9.25 3.43 -16.51
C GLU A 124 -9.37 4.96 -16.50
N VAL A 125 -8.31 5.68 -16.08
CA VAL A 125 -8.26 7.14 -15.95
C VAL A 125 -7.11 7.74 -16.76
N ASP A 126 -7.14 9.06 -16.95
CA ASP A 126 -6.18 9.80 -17.76
C ASP A 126 -5.51 10.94 -16.99
N ASP A 127 -4.62 11.66 -17.67
CA ASP A 127 -3.92 12.81 -17.11
C ASP A 127 -4.88 13.97 -16.76
N THR A 128 -6.05 14.06 -17.41
CA THR A 128 -7.08 15.06 -17.08
C THR A 128 -7.70 14.76 -15.72
N TRP A 129 -8.04 13.49 -15.47
CA TRP A 129 -8.52 13.02 -14.17
C TRP A 129 -7.47 13.26 -13.09
N LEU A 130 -6.20 12.95 -13.36
CA LEU A 130 -5.11 13.13 -12.39
C LEU A 130 -4.94 14.58 -11.95
N MET A 131 -5.12 15.52 -12.88
CA MET A 131 -4.99 16.96 -12.62
C MET A 131 -6.29 17.61 -12.13
N SER A 132 -7.35 16.84 -11.96
CA SER A 132 -8.63 17.38 -11.50
C SER A 132 -8.56 17.78 -10.02
N GLU A 133 -9.00 19.00 -9.71
CA GLU A 133 -9.19 19.45 -8.33
C GLU A 133 -10.59 19.05 -7.87
N ARG A 134 -10.67 18.26 -6.80
CA ARG A 134 -11.93 18.00 -6.11
C ARG A 134 -12.20 19.15 -5.16
N LYS A 135 -13.36 19.80 -5.33
CA LYS A 135 -13.89 20.81 -4.42
C LYS A 135 -14.54 20.18 -3.20
#